data_AF-A0A7W9SZP6-F1
#
_entry.id   AF-A0A7W9SZP6-F1
#
_cell.length_a   1.000
_cell.length_b   1.000
_cell.length_c   1.000
_cell.angle_alpha   90.00
_cell.angle_beta   90.00
_cell.angle_gamma   90.00
#
_symmetry.space_group_name_H-M   'P 1'
#
loop_
_entity.id
_entity.type
_entity.pdbx_description
1 polymer ?
#
loop_
_entity_poly.entity_id
_entity_poly.type
_entity_poly.pdbx_seq_one_letter_code
_entity_poly.pdbx_strand_id
1 'polypeptide(L)'
;MKYILALLLWALPLLSWAEPPLQPLQIAEQFVAPGGWAAMRDYLSGEAAGQARRQSLGQQIPATLQRRCELLYQGPATAVVTVELRDSVRRSDIYLHFRRDSATTAAPWTLAAVRSLAMTQLGPPMLKILADMPPAEITQYNQKHPEASHAFMLGNIRLWIGSDADILEHFNRHRPQFQQAARLIQSRQFFTAPLDSTLAGEQAANADEEVLALLRPLYISRVTQRTLGSPAGLEFIIGGVTDNTVGLLYQPNAALVPPMRPERVIVMRPLGHGWYLYKTT
;
A
#
# COMPACT_ATOMS: atom_id res chain seq x y z
N MET A 1 70.01 16.47 8.19
CA MET A 1 68.93 15.64 7.59
C MET A 1 68.22 14.77 8.65
N LYS A 2 67.56 15.38 9.65
CA LYS A 2 66.79 14.65 10.68
C LYS A 2 65.37 15.19 10.94
N TYR A 3 65.00 16.29 10.27
CA TYR A 3 63.72 16.98 10.49
C TYR A 3 62.72 16.85 9.33
N ILE A 4 63.11 16.23 8.21
CA ILE A 4 62.24 16.06 7.03
C ILE A 4 61.26 14.89 7.22
N LEU A 5 61.59 13.90 8.06
CA LEU A 5 60.72 12.74 8.31
C LEU A 5 59.52 13.07 9.24
N ALA A 6 59.60 14.16 10.01
CA ALA A 6 58.53 14.57 10.93
C ALA A 6 57.39 15.34 10.23
N LEU A 7 57.66 15.94 9.07
CA LEU A 7 56.65 16.69 8.29
C LEU A 7 55.77 15.78 7.42
N LEU A 8 56.22 14.57 7.08
CA LEU A 8 55.45 13.59 6.31
C LEU A 8 54.39 12.85 7.14
N LEU A 9 54.48 12.87 8.47
CA LEU A 9 53.47 12.31 9.38
C LEU A 9 52.30 13.28 9.67
N TRP A 10 52.42 14.56 9.28
CA TRP A 10 51.36 15.57 9.38
C TRP A 10 50.60 15.82 8.07
N ALA A 11 50.90 15.03 7.04
CA ALA A 11 50.20 15.02 5.77
C ALA A 11 49.46 13.68 5.54
N LEU A 12 49.06 12.99 6.61
CA LEU A 12 47.95 12.03 6.49
C LEU A 12 46.76 12.86 6.01
N PRO A 13 46.27 12.64 4.77
CA PRO A 13 45.07 13.32 4.36
C PRO A 13 44.03 12.93 5.40
N LEU A 14 43.32 13.94 5.92
CA LEU A 14 41.97 13.75 6.37
C LEU A 14 41.25 13.11 5.18
N LEU A 15 41.32 11.79 5.07
CA LEU A 15 40.32 11.01 4.38
C LEU A 15 39.07 11.34 5.19
N SER A 16 38.38 12.40 4.78
CA SER A 16 37.00 12.61 5.11
C SER A 16 36.29 11.42 4.51
N TRP A 17 36.10 10.38 5.33
CA TRP A 17 35.18 9.30 5.00
C TRP A 17 33.84 10.01 4.91
N ALA A 18 33.40 10.33 3.69
CA ALA A 18 32.09 10.88 3.46
C ALA A 18 31.10 9.92 4.12
N GLU A 19 30.24 10.44 5.00
CA GLU A 19 29.26 9.60 5.65
C GLU A 19 28.45 8.87 4.57
N PRO A 20 28.17 7.57 4.77
CA PRO A 20 27.41 6.82 3.80
C PRO A 20 26.04 7.51 3.60
N PRO A 21 25.55 7.62 2.35
CA PRO A 21 24.27 8.27 2.11
C PRO A 21 23.16 7.54 2.86
N LEU A 22 22.23 8.32 3.44
CA LEU A 22 21.10 7.76 4.18
C LEU A 22 20.30 6.79 3.31
N GLN A 23 19.92 5.67 3.93
CA GLN A 23 19.05 4.67 3.31
C GLN A 23 17.57 5.10 3.39
N PRO A 24 16.70 4.55 2.53
CA PRO A 24 15.28 4.94 2.47
C PRO A 24 14.57 4.89 3.82
N LEU A 25 14.81 3.85 4.63
CA LEU A 25 14.21 3.71 5.96
C LEU A 25 14.66 4.83 6.91
N GLN A 26 15.94 5.19 6.89
CA GLN A 26 16.48 6.27 7.73
C GLN A 26 15.91 7.63 7.31
N ILE A 27 15.81 7.88 6.00
CA ILE A 27 15.17 9.10 5.49
C ILE A 27 13.71 9.16 5.92
N ALA A 28 12.97 8.04 5.81
CA ALA A 28 11.59 7.96 6.24
C ALA A 28 11.42 8.30 7.73
N GLU A 29 12.22 7.68 8.60
CA GLU A 29 12.19 7.91 10.04
C GLU A 29 12.45 9.39 10.39
N GLN A 30 13.43 10.02 9.76
CA GLN A 30 13.72 11.45 9.93
C GLN A 30 12.58 12.33 9.40
N PHE A 31 12.02 12.00 8.24
CA PHE A 31 10.96 12.77 7.58
C PHE A 31 9.64 12.76 8.38
N VAL A 32 9.36 11.68 9.12
CA VAL A 32 8.14 11.57 9.95
C VAL A 32 8.38 11.87 11.42
N ALA A 33 9.61 12.17 11.83
CA ALA A 33 9.95 12.51 13.20
C ALA A 33 9.24 13.80 13.67
N PRO A 34 8.67 13.84 14.90
CA PRO A 34 7.95 15.01 15.40
C PRO A 34 8.80 16.29 15.46
N GLY A 35 10.11 16.15 15.74
CA GLY A 35 11.05 17.28 15.89
C GLY A 35 11.36 18.00 14.58
N GLY A 36 10.97 17.44 13.44
CA GLY A 36 11.35 17.96 12.13
C GLY A 36 12.76 17.61 11.72
N TRP A 37 13.11 18.02 10.50
CA TRP A 37 14.39 17.67 9.89
C TRP A 37 14.93 18.83 9.06
N ALA A 38 15.96 19.51 9.57
CA ALA A 38 16.49 20.73 8.96
C ALA A 38 17.09 20.48 7.56
N ALA A 39 17.77 19.35 7.37
CA ALA A 39 18.38 18.95 6.10
C ALA A 39 17.41 18.27 5.14
N MET A 40 16.11 18.20 5.46
CA MET A 40 15.13 17.45 4.67
C MET A 40 15.17 17.74 3.17
N ARG A 41 15.34 19.02 2.79
CA ARG A 41 15.32 19.45 1.38
C ARG A 41 16.36 18.75 0.52
N ASP A 42 17.50 18.36 1.09
CA ASP A 42 18.58 17.67 0.39
C ASP A 42 18.19 16.23 0.02
N TYR A 43 17.11 15.72 0.62
CA TYR A 43 16.60 14.36 0.46
C TYR A 43 15.23 14.32 -0.20
N LEU A 44 14.75 15.44 -0.77
CA LEU A 44 13.49 15.48 -1.51
C LEU A 44 13.75 15.63 -3.01
N SER A 45 12.93 14.98 -3.80
CA SER A 45 12.86 15.20 -5.24
C SER A 45 11.41 15.03 -5.73
N GLY A 46 11.17 15.30 -7.02
CA GLY A 46 9.86 15.05 -7.62
C GLY A 46 8.73 15.83 -6.95
N GLU A 47 7.59 15.19 -6.75
CA GLU A 47 6.43 15.80 -6.12
C GLU A 47 6.68 16.15 -4.65
N ALA A 48 7.43 15.31 -3.92
CA ALA A 48 7.72 15.56 -2.52
C ALA A 48 8.48 16.87 -2.31
N ALA A 49 9.42 17.22 -3.20
CA ALA A 49 10.11 18.50 -3.17
C ALA A 49 9.17 19.70 -3.40
N GLY A 50 8.16 19.55 -4.27
CA GLY A 50 7.16 20.59 -4.53
C GLY A 50 6.12 20.73 -3.42
N GLN A 51 5.76 19.63 -2.75
CA GLN A 51 4.76 19.60 -1.68
C GLN A 51 5.33 19.99 -0.31
N ALA A 52 6.63 19.73 -0.09
CA ALA A 52 7.27 20.06 1.16
C ALA A 52 7.35 21.58 1.37
N ARG A 53 6.74 22.04 2.47
CA ARG A 53 6.86 23.43 2.94
C ARG A 53 8.19 23.62 3.69
N ARG A 54 8.24 24.55 4.64
CA ARG A 54 9.35 24.69 5.60
C ARG A 54 9.32 23.64 6.72
N GLN A 55 8.42 22.65 6.62
CA GLN A 55 8.17 21.64 7.66
C GLN A 55 8.14 20.25 7.02
N SER A 56 8.72 19.28 7.72
CA SER A 56 8.60 17.86 7.39
C SER A 56 7.17 17.34 7.62
N LEU A 57 6.87 16.14 7.13
CA LEU A 57 5.59 15.50 7.39
C LEU A 57 5.42 15.23 8.90
N GLY A 58 6.49 14.88 9.62
CA GLY A 58 6.45 14.61 11.05
C GLY A 58 5.95 15.78 11.90
N GLN A 59 6.23 17.02 11.46
CA GLN A 59 5.76 18.25 12.10
C GLN A 59 4.30 18.61 11.77
N GLN A 60 3.74 18.01 10.72
CA GLN A 60 2.35 18.22 10.30
C GLN A 60 1.41 17.17 10.92
N ILE A 61 1.96 16.01 11.28
CA ILE A 61 1.24 14.93 11.97
C ILE A 61 1.21 15.22 13.48
N PRO A 62 0.08 15.01 14.18
CA PRO A 62 0.03 15.16 15.64
C PRO A 62 1.15 14.38 16.34
N ALA A 63 1.85 15.03 17.28
CA ALA A 63 2.97 14.42 18.01
C ALA A 63 2.53 13.18 18.83
N THR A 64 1.25 13.11 19.19
CA THR A 64 0.64 12.01 19.95
C THR A 64 0.52 10.70 19.18
N LEU A 65 0.57 10.72 17.84
CA LEU A 65 0.50 9.49 17.04
C LEU A 65 1.82 8.71 17.13
N GLN A 66 1.75 7.42 17.42
CA GLN A 66 2.89 6.54 17.23
C GLN A 66 3.15 6.38 15.73
N ARG A 67 4.43 6.33 15.36
CA ARG A 67 4.90 6.23 13.97
C ARG A 67 5.78 5.00 13.87
N ARG A 68 5.49 4.11 12.92
CA ARG A 68 6.32 2.94 12.66
C ARG A 68 6.64 2.88 11.17
N CYS A 69 7.93 3.00 10.86
CA CYS A 69 8.42 2.83 9.50
C CYS A 69 8.78 1.35 9.26
N GLU A 70 8.46 0.84 8.08
CA GLU A 70 8.87 -0.48 7.62
C GLU A 70 9.28 -0.41 6.15
N LEU A 71 10.46 -0.95 5.82
CA LEU A 71 10.91 -1.06 4.45
C LEU A 71 10.15 -2.20 3.75
N LEU A 72 9.30 -1.87 2.79
CA LEU A 72 8.52 -2.86 2.04
C LEU A 72 9.29 -3.43 0.84
N TYR A 73 10.05 -2.57 0.18
CA TYR A 73 10.80 -2.93 -1.01
C TYR A 73 12.01 -1.99 -1.16
N GLN A 74 13.13 -2.55 -1.59
CA GLN A 74 14.30 -1.79 -2.02
C GLN A 74 14.96 -2.51 -3.19
N GLY A 75 14.92 -1.87 -4.35
CA GLY A 75 15.63 -2.30 -5.54
C GLY A 75 16.86 -1.42 -5.83
N PRO A 76 17.45 -1.55 -7.03
CA PRO A 76 18.63 -0.79 -7.41
C PRO A 76 18.41 0.71 -7.59
N ALA A 77 17.18 1.18 -7.80
CA ALA A 77 16.90 2.59 -8.07
C ALA A 77 15.61 3.11 -7.41
N THR A 78 14.77 2.24 -6.87
CA THR A 78 13.51 2.58 -6.21
C THR A 78 13.38 1.85 -4.88
N ALA A 79 12.71 2.48 -3.93
CA ALA A 79 12.34 1.84 -2.66
C ALA A 79 10.99 2.37 -2.18
N VAL A 80 10.31 1.58 -1.36
CA VAL A 80 9.03 1.96 -0.74
C VAL A 80 9.11 1.67 0.74
N VAL A 81 8.85 2.69 1.55
CA VAL A 81 8.73 2.57 3.01
C VAL A 81 7.30 2.87 3.39
N THR A 82 6.68 1.99 4.16
CA THR A 82 5.39 2.24 4.79
C THR A 82 5.60 2.99 6.10
N VAL A 83 4.66 3.86 6.44
CA VAL A 83 4.59 4.55 7.73
C VAL A 83 3.22 4.29 8.30
N GLU A 84 3.16 3.41 9.30
CA GLU A 84 1.96 3.22 10.12
C GLU A 84 1.88 4.40 11.12
N LEU A 85 0.77 5.11 11.09
CA LEU A 85 0.38 6.09 12.09
C LEU A 85 -0.72 5.49 12.96
N ARG A 86 -0.55 5.51 14.29
CA ARG A 86 -1.55 4.97 15.20
C ARG A 86 -1.69 5.73 16.51
N ASP A 87 -2.89 5.70 17.07
CA ASP A 87 -3.16 6.00 18.48
C ASP A 87 -3.98 4.86 19.10
N SER A 88 -4.66 5.12 20.22
CA SER A 88 -5.52 4.13 20.88
C SER A 88 -6.83 3.82 20.12
N VAL A 89 -7.18 4.61 19.10
CA VAL A 89 -8.48 4.55 18.41
C VAL A 89 -8.34 4.35 16.90
N ARG A 90 -7.26 4.85 16.29
CA ARG A 90 -7.08 4.93 14.83
C ARG A 90 -5.74 4.35 14.42
N ARG A 91 -5.74 3.72 13.24
CA ARG A 91 -4.54 3.31 12.50
C ARG A 91 -4.71 3.70 11.04
N SER A 92 -3.64 4.17 10.41
CA SER A 92 -3.60 4.52 8.98
C SER A 92 -2.19 4.39 8.43
N ASP A 93 -2.08 4.21 7.12
CA ASP A 93 -0.79 3.98 6.45
C ASP A 93 -0.50 5.05 5.40
N ILE A 94 0.76 5.46 5.36
CA ILE A 94 1.33 6.34 4.33
C ILE A 94 2.49 5.60 3.65
N TYR A 95 2.62 5.76 2.34
CA TYR A 95 3.67 5.13 1.55
C TYR A 95 4.62 6.19 1.02
N LEU A 96 5.89 6.06 1.39
CA LEU A 96 6.98 6.92 0.98
C LEU A 96 7.74 6.24 -0.16
N HIS A 97 7.67 6.84 -1.35
CA HIS A 97 8.33 6.34 -2.54
C HIS A 97 9.66 7.06 -2.74
N PHE A 98 10.74 6.28 -2.76
CA PHE A 98 12.09 6.77 -2.93
C PHE A 98 12.64 6.42 -4.30
N ARG A 99 13.53 7.28 -4.79
CA ARG A 99 14.33 7.02 -5.99
C ARG A 99 15.77 7.47 -5.80
N ARG A 100 16.65 6.95 -6.63
CA ARG A 100 17.99 7.50 -6.86
C ARG A 100 18.29 7.49 -8.34
N ASP A 101 19.00 8.52 -8.81
CA ASP A 101 19.19 8.77 -10.25
C ASP A 101 20.18 7.80 -10.91
N SER A 102 20.95 7.06 -10.12
CA SER A 102 21.86 6.03 -10.60
C SER A 102 21.72 4.75 -9.78
N ALA A 103 21.88 3.60 -10.44
CA ALA A 103 21.94 2.30 -9.80
C ALA A 103 23.22 2.10 -8.97
N THR A 104 24.19 3.01 -9.09
CA THR A 104 25.42 3.01 -8.26
C THR A 104 25.08 3.32 -6.80
N THR A 105 25.73 2.61 -5.88
CA THR A 105 25.56 2.80 -4.43
C THR A 105 25.98 4.18 -3.91
N ALA A 106 26.74 4.95 -4.70
CA ALA A 106 27.17 6.30 -4.36
C ALA A 106 26.10 7.39 -4.56
N ALA A 107 25.06 7.14 -5.35
CA ALA A 107 24.00 8.13 -5.56
C ALA A 107 23.05 8.15 -4.35
N PRO A 108 22.74 9.33 -3.78
CA PRO A 108 21.88 9.43 -2.60
C PRO A 108 20.44 9.06 -2.95
N TRP A 109 19.75 8.47 -1.99
CA TRP A 109 18.32 8.27 -2.05
C TRP A 109 17.58 9.59 -1.80
N THR A 110 16.51 9.82 -2.55
CA THR A 110 15.61 10.95 -2.33
C THR A 110 14.17 10.46 -2.26
N LEU A 111 13.37 11.07 -1.40
CA LEU A 111 11.92 10.90 -1.34
C LEU A 111 11.31 11.61 -2.54
N ALA A 112 10.67 10.85 -3.43
CA ALA A 112 10.07 11.37 -4.67
C ALA A 112 8.59 11.68 -4.52
N ALA A 113 7.87 10.88 -3.73
CA ALA A 113 6.42 10.98 -3.57
C ALA A 113 5.95 10.43 -2.22
N VAL A 114 4.89 11.04 -1.71
CA VAL A 114 4.13 10.58 -0.54
C VAL A 114 2.74 10.18 -1.03
N ARG A 115 2.28 8.99 -0.65
CA ARG A 115 1.00 8.44 -1.08
C ARG A 115 0.20 7.87 0.08
N SER A 116 -1.11 7.92 -0.07
CA SER A 116 -2.08 7.25 0.79
C SER A 116 -3.29 6.95 -0.09
N LEU A 117 -4.10 5.97 0.28
CA LEU A 117 -5.36 5.71 -0.43
C LEU A 117 -6.26 6.96 -0.35
N ALA A 118 -6.75 7.42 -1.49
CA ALA A 118 -7.59 8.62 -1.55
C ALA A 118 -8.98 8.39 -0.96
N MET A 119 -9.63 9.49 -0.58
CA MET A 119 -11.05 9.55 -0.15
C MET A 119 -11.43 8.69 1.07
N THR A 120 -10.46 8.13 1.80
CA THR A 120 -10.72 7.36 3.03
C THR A 120 -11.39 8.20 4.13
N GLN A 121 -11.30 9.52 4.07
CA GLN A 121 -12.00 10.44 4.98
C GLN A 121 -13.53 10.39 4.86
N LEU A 122 -14.07 9.86 3.75
CA LEU A 122 -15.51 9.66 3.57
C LEU A 122 -16.03 8.40 4.28
N GLY A 123 -15.16 7.44 4.60
CA GLY A 123 -15.61 6.19 5.21
C GLY A 123 -16.12 6.31 6.65
N PRO A 124 -15.49 7.06 7.59
CA PRO A 124 -16.00 7.18 8.95
C PRO A 124 -17.45 7.66 9.07
N PRO A 125 -17.90 8.73 8.37
CA PRO A 125 -19.32 9.11 8.41
C PRO A 125 -20.22 8.05 7.77
N MET A 126 -19.80 7.39 6.68
CA MET A 126 -20.58 6.29 6.08
C MET A 126 -20.72 5.09 7.02
N LEU A 127 -19.63 4.71 7.71
CA LEU A 127 -19.65 3.64 8.72
C LEU A 127 -20.59 3.99 9.87
N LYS A 128 -20.57 5.23 10.33
CA LYS A 128 -21.47 5.67 11.40
C LYS A 128 -22.93 5.52 10.99
N ILE A 129 -23.30 6.00 9.80
CA ILE A 129 -24.67 5.90 9.28
C ILE A 129 -25.12 4.43 9.20
N LEU A 130 -24.28 3.54 8.65
CA LEU A 130 -24.64 2.13 8.57
C LEU A 130 -24.66 1.46 9.95
N ALA A 131 -23.69 1.73 10.81
CA ALA A 131 -23.61 1.11 12.14
C ALA A 131 -24.78 1.51 13.05
N ASP A 132 -25.27 2.73 12.93
CA ASP A 132 -26.36 3.27 13.75
C ASP A 132 -27.76 2.97 13.13
N MET A 133 -27.83 2.27 12.00
CA MET A 133 -29.08 1.96 11.30
C MET A 133 -29.99 1.05 12.14
N PRO A 134 -31.26 1.41 12.38
CA PRO A 134 -32.21 0.57 13.12
C PRO A 134 -32.53 -0.77 12.43
N PRO A 135 -32.90 -1.83 13.18
CA PRO A 135 -33.17 -3.16 12.59
C PRO A 135 -34.23 -3.19 11.47
N ALA A 136 -35.28 -2.36 11.58
CA ALA A 136 -36.31 -2.25 10.55
C ALA A 136 -35.75 -1.67 9.24
N GLU A 137 -34.89 -0.66 9.34
CA GLU A 137 -34.21 -0.06 8.20
C GLU A 137 -33.18 -1.01 7.58
N ILE A 138 -32.46 -1.80 8.40
CA ILE A 138 -31.54 -2.83 7.89
C ILE A 138 -32.31 -3.86 7.04
N THR A 139 -33.48 -4.28 7.51
CA THR A 139 -34.32 -5.22 6.75
C THR A 139 -34.74 -4.64 5.41
N GLN A 140 -35.18 -3.37 5.39
CA GLN A 140 -35.54 -2.67 4.16
C GLN A 140 -34.33 -2.46 3.24
N TYR A 141 -33.16 -2.14 3.80
CA TYR A 141 -31.92 -1.95 3.07
C TYR A 141 -31.53 -3.25 2.35
N ASN A 142 -31.52 -4.37 3.06
CA ASN A 142 -31.17 -5.67 2.49
C ASN A 142 -32.13 -6.11 1.38
N GLN A 143 -33.42 -5.79 1.50
CA GLN A 143 -34.40 -6.05 0.44
C GLN A 143 -34.13 -5.22 -0.83
N LYS A 144 -33.69 -3.96 -0.66
CA LYS A 144 -33.36 -3.06 -1.79
C LYS A 144 -31.98 -3.36 -2.40
N HIS A 145 -31.06 -3.91 -1.62
CA HIS A 145 -29.67 -4.16 -1.99
C HIS A 145 -29.27 -5.61 -1.73
N PRO A 146 -29.88 -6.60 -2.41
CA PRO A 146 -29.61 -8.01 -2.17
C PRO A 146 -28.14 -8.40 -2.46
N GLU A 147 -27.51 -7.71 -3.42
CA GLU A 147 -26.11 -7.93 -3.81
C GLU A 147 -25.09 -7.25 -2.88
N ALA A 148 -25.54 -6.29 -2.08
CA ALA A 148 -24.70 -5.49 -1.20
C ALA A 148 -25.43 -5.28 0.13
N SER A 149 -25.64 -6.37 0.86
CA SER A 149 -26.33 -6.32 2.14
C SER A 149 -25.67 -5.33 3.10
N HIS A 150 -26.43 -4.86 4.09
CA HIS A 150 -25.96 -3.96 5.12
C HIS A 150 -24.68 -4.47 5.80
N ALA A 151 -24.66 -5.75 6.19
CA ALA A 151 -23.50 -6.38 6.81
C ALA A 151 -22.28 -6.42 5.87
N PHE A 152 -22.52 -6.70 4.57
CA PHE A 152 -21.48 -6.63 3.56
C PHE A 152 -20.89 -5.23 3.47
N MET A 153 -21.73 -4.21 3.32
CA MET A 153 -21.30 -2.82 3.17
C MET A 153 -20.56 -2.30 4.41
N LEU A 154 -21.02 -2.66 5.61
CA LEU A 154 -20.34 -2.31 6.85
C LEU A 154 -18.92 -2.91 6.91
N GLY A 155 -18.79 -4.21 6.58
CA GLY A 155 -17.50 -4.89 6.53
C GLY A 155 -16.58 -4.35 5.43
N ASN A 156 -17.14 -4.11 4.24
CA ASN A 156 -16.43 -3.60 3.08
C ASN A 156 -15.84 -2.21 3.35
N ILE A 157 -16.64 -1.27 3.88
CA ILE A 157 -16.15 0.08 4.17
C ILE A 157 -15.09 0.03 5.28
N ARG A 158 -15.25 -0.83 6.29
CA ARG A 158 -14.23 -1.02 7.35
C ARG A 158 -12.88 -1.44 6.78
N LEU A 159 -12.86 -2.35 5.80
CA LEU A 159 -11.63 -2.75 5.13
C LEU A 159 -11.12 -1.68 4.17
N TRP A 160 -12.01 -0.97 3.46
CA TRP A 160 -11.62 0.07 2.51
C TRP A 160 -10.83 1.20 3.19
N ILE A 161 -11.30 1.67 4.34
CA ILE A 161 -10.62 2.72 5.11
C ILE A 161 -9.65 2.19 6.15
N GLY A 162 -9.58 0.87 6.29
CA GLY A 162 -8.76 0.19 7.28
C GLY A 162 -7.27 0.35 6.99
N SER A 163 -6.47 0.12 8.03
CA SER A 163 -5.03 0.04 7.87
C SER A 163 -4.61 -1.27 7.19
N ASP A 164 -3.37 -1.33 6.73
CA ASP A 164 -2.76 -2.53 6.18
C ASP A 164 -2.78 -3.68 7.19
N ALA A 165 -2.62 -3.36 8.47
CA ALA A 165 -2.68 -4.33 9.55
C ALA A 165 -4.10 -4.91 9.72
N ASP A 166 -5.15 -4.08 9.59
CA ASP A 166 -6.54 -4.55 9.71
C ASP A 166 -6.92 -5.45 8.53
N ILE A 167 -6.49 -5.09 7.32
CA ILE A 167 -6.71 -5.90 6.11
C ILE A 167 -5.92 -7.22 6.21
N LEU A 168 -4.68 -7.18 6.69
CA LEU A 168 -3.88 -8.37 6.94
C LEU A 168 -4.53 -9.29 7.98
N GLU A 169 -5.06 -8.74 9.07
CA GLU A 169 -5.78 -9.50 10.08
C GLU A 169 -7.02 -10.17 9.48
N HIS A 170 -7.81 -9.44 8.69
CA HIS A 170 -8.97 -9.98 7.99
C HIS A 170 -8.58 -11.10 7.03
N PHE A 171 -7.53 -10.90 6.23
CA PHE A 171 -7.00 -11.92 5.32
C PHE A 171 -6.57 -13.17 6.09
N ASN A 172 -5.83 -13.02 7.19
CA ASN A 172 -5.34 -14.16 7.97
C ASN A 172 -6.49 -14.95 8.59
N ARG A 173 -7.52 -14.27 9.11
CA ARG A 173 -8.72 -14.91 9.66
C ARG A 173 -9.48 -15.71 8.61
N HIS A 174 -9.51 -15.23 7.36
CA HIS A 174 -10.30 -15.82 6.28
C HIS A 174 -9.45 -16.47 5.18
N ARG A 175 -8.19 -16.79 5.48
CA ARG A 175 -7.23 -17.30 4.50
C ARG A 175 -7.75 -18.56 3.78
N PRO A 176 -8.37 -19.55 4.44
CA PRO A 176 -8.93 -20.71 3.75
C PRO A 176 -9.99 -20.35 2.72
N GLN A 177 -10.87 -19.40 3.02
CA GLN A 177 -11.94 -18.95 2.13
C GLN A 177 -11.39 -18.18 0.92
N PHE A 178 -10.38 -17.33 1.11
CA PHE A 178 -9.67 -16.67 -0.01
C PHE A 178 -9.03 -17.71 -0.94
N GLN A 179 -8.38 -18.73 -0.38
CA GLN A 179 -7.79 -19.82 -1.17
C GLN A 179 -8.85 -20.63 -1.92
N GLN A 180 -9.99 -20.90 -1.28
CA GLN A 180 -11.10 -21.60 -1.91
C GLN A 180 -11.67 -20.80 -3.09
N ALA A 181 -11.89 -19.49 -2.90
CA ALA A 181 -12.38 -18.61 -3.96
C ALA A 181 -11.40 -18.56 -5.15
N ALA A 182 -10.10 -18.37 -4.90
CA ALA A 182 -9.09 -18.37 -5.95
C ALA A 182 -9.06 -19.70 -6.74
N ARG A 183 -9.10 -20.85 -6.05
CA ARG A 183 -9.13 -22.17 -6.69
C ARG A 183 -10.39 -22.37 -7.53
N LEU A 184 -11.55 -21.97 -7.03
CA LEU A 184 -12.82 -22.08 -7.76
C LEU A 184 -12.78 -21.25 -9.04
N ILE A 185 -12.35 -20.00 -8.95
CA ILE A 185 -12.26 -19.09 -10.10
C ILE A 185 -11.30 -19.65 -11.16
N GLN A 186 -10.16 -20.20 -10.73
CA GLN A 186 -9.18 -20.82 -11.62
C GLN A 186 -9.71 -22.11 -12.25
N SER A 187 -10.41 -22.97 -11.51
CA SER A 187 -10.93 -24.24 -12.04
C SER A 187 -12.07 -24.05 -13.04
N ARG A 188 -12.88 -23.00 -12.86
CA ARG A 188 -13.95 -22.61 -13.78
C ARG A 188 -13.44 -21.95 -15.06
N GLN A 189 -12.16 -21.59 -15.11
CA GLN A 189 -11.51 -20.98 -16.27
C GLN A 189 -12.22 -19.71 -16.79
N PHE A 190 -12.79 -18.89 -15.88
CA PHE A 190 -13.45 -17.65 -16.27
C PHE A 190 -12.52 -16.70 -17.04
N PHE A 191 -11.23 -16.72 -16.72
CA PHE A 191 -10.20 -15.94 -17.37
C PHE A 191 -9.31 -16.85 -18.22
N THR A 192 -9.54 -16.85 -19.54
CA THR A 192 -8.90 -17.79 -20.48
C THR A 192 -7.65 -17.21 -21.17
N ALA A 193 -7.47 -15.90 -21.12
CA ALA A 193 -6.29 -15.20 -21.63
C ALA A 193 -5.47 -14.60 -20.47
N PRO A 194 -4.12 -14.51 -20.59
CA PRO A 194 -3.27 -13.95 -19.54
C PRO A 194 -3.66 -12.53 -19.13
N LEU A 195 -4.22 -11.77 -20.07
CA LEU A 195 -4.91 -10.51 -19.86
C LEU A 195 -6.20 -10.60 -20.66
N ASP A 196 -7.27 -11.06 -20.01
CA ASP A 196 -8.58 -11.00 -20.65
C ASP A 196 -8.98 -9.53 -20.82
N SER A 197 -8.77 -9.01 -22.02
CA SER A 197 -9.19 -7.65 -22.40
C SER A 197 -10.71 -7.55 -22.55
N THR A 198 -11.42 -8.67 -22.56
CA THR A 198 -12.87 -8.71 -22.62
C THR A 198 -13.46 -8.57 -21.23
N LEU A 199 -14.59 -7.86 -21.13
CA LEU A 199 -15.37 -7.82 -19.88
C LEU A 199 -16.05 -9.17 -19.57
N ALA A 200 -16.02 -10.13 -20.49
CA ALA A 200 -16.81 -11.35 -20.40
C ALA A 200 -16.37 -12.27 -19.25
N GLY A 201 -15.06 -12.54 -19.11
CA GLY A 201 -14.56 -13.38 -18.01
C GLY A 201 -14.83 -12.77 -16.64
N GLU A 202 -14.64 -11.45 -16.51
CA GLU A 202 -14.98 -10.71 -15.31
C GLU A 202 -16.48 -10.77 -15.02
N GLN A 203 -17.34 -10.51 -16.01
CA GLN A 203 -18.80 -10.57 -15.85
C GLN A 203 -19.26 -11.97 -15.44
N ALA A 204 -18.70 -13.02 -16.06
CA ALA A 204 -19.04 -14.40 -15.73
C ALA A 204 -18.63 -14.75 -14.29
N ALA A 205 -17.40 -14.44 -13.88
CA ALA A 205 -16.92 -14.71 -12.52
C ALA A 205 -17.75 -13.97 -11.45
N ASN A 206 -18.19 -12.75 -11.73
CA ASN A 206 -18.98 -11.94 -10.79
C ASN A 206 -20.50 -12.14 -10.91
N ALA A 207 -20.96 -12.99 -11.83
CA ALA A 207 -22.36 -13.43 -11.91
C ALA A 207 -22.54 -14.89 -11.42
N ASP A 208 -21.45 -15.62 -11.21
CA ASP A 208 -21.48 -17.00 -10.72
C ASP A 208 -21.87 -17.04 -9.23
N GLU A 209 -22.95 -17.76 -8.91
CA GLU A 209 -23.52 -17.81 -7.56
C GLU A 209 -22.57 -18.44 -6.53
N GLU A 210 -21.80 -19.47 -6.91
CA GLU A 210 -20.85 -20.14 -6.01
C GLU A 210 -19.67 -19.21 -5.69
N VAL A 211 -19.17 -18.48 -6.70
CA VAL A 211 -18.14 -17.46 -6.50
C VAL A 211 -18.66 -16.35 -5.59
N LEU A 212 -19.83 -15.78 -5.89
CA LEU A 212 -20.43 -14.72 -5.07
C LEU A 212 -20.65 -15.17 -3.61
N ALA A 213 -21.09 -16.41 -3.39
CA ALA A 213 -21.25 -16.98 -2.06
C ALA A 213 -19.93 -17.04 -1.26
N LEU A 214 -18.80 -17.26 -1.93
CA LEU A 214 -17.47 -17.22 -1.31
C LEU A 214 -16.95 -15.79 -1.10
N LEU A 215 -17.26 -14.86 -2.00
CA LEU A 215 -16.75 -13.48 -1.94
C LEU A 215 -17.47 -12.59 -0.92
N ARG A 216 -18.79 -12.75 -0.77
CA ARG A 216 -19.61 -11.88 0.10
C ARG A 216 -19.15 -11.90 1.56
N PRO A 217 -18.88 -13.05 2.21
CA PRO A 217 -18.36 -13.07 3.59
C PRO A 217 -16.98 -12.45 3.74
N LEU A 218 -16.23 -12.34 2.64
CA LEU A 218 -14.88 -11.76 2.58
C LEU A 218 -14.91 -10.25 2.33
N TYR A 219 -16.10 -9.67 2.13
CA TYR A 219 -16.31 -8.28 1.79
C TYR A 219 -15.62 -7.86 0.48
N ILE A 220 -15.52 -8.80 -0.46
CA ILE A 220 -14.99 -8.56 -1.80
C ILE A 220 -16.14 -8.16 -2.72
N SER A 221 -16.03 -6.98 -3.33
CA SER A 221 -17.04 -6.43 -4.24
C SER A 221 -17.01 -7.09 -5.62
N ARG A 222 -15.82 -7.41 -6.12
CA ARG A 222 -15.64 -8.13 -7.39
C ARG A 222 -14.25 -8.74 -7.52
N VAL A 223 -14.10 -9.65 -8.48
CA VAL A 223 -12.80 -10.17 -8.94
C VAL A 223 -12.52 -9.74 -10.38
N THR A 224 -11.29 -9.34 -10.68
CA THR A 224 -10.84 -8.93 -12.03
C THR A 224 -9.37 -9.33 -12.28
N GLN A 225 -8.86 -9.12 -13.48
CA GLN A 225 -7.43 -9.22 -13.83
C GLN A 225 -6.89 -7.94 -14.49
N ARG A 226 -7.67 -6.85 -14.45
CA ARG A 226 -7.45 -5.67 -15.31
C ARG A 226 -6.74 -4.52 -14.63
N THR A 227 -6.98 -4.26 -13.34
CA THR A 227 -6.56 -3.00 -12.70
C THR A 227 -5.03 -2.91 -12.66
N LEU A 228 -4.39 -4.00 -12.27
CA LEU A 228 -2.95 -4.07 -12.11
C LEU A 228 -2.22 -4.54 -13.37
N GLY A 229 -2.95 -5.17 -14.30
CA GLY A 229 -2.37 -5.75 -15.51
C GLY A 229 -1.38 -6.88 -15.20
N SER A 230 -1.63 -7.64 -14.12
CA SER A 230 -0.83 -8.79 -13.70
C SER A 230 -1.25 -10.01 -14.52
N PRO A 231 -0.40 -10.57 -15.40
CA PRO A 231 -0.81 -11.69 -16.23
C PRO A 231 -1.21 -12.90 -15.39
N ALA A 232 -2.41 -13.43 -15.60
CA ALA A 232 -3.00 -14.52 -14.84
C ALA A 232 -3.15 -14.27 -13.31
N GLY A 233 -2.99 -13.02 -12.85
CA GLY A 233 -3.22 -12.63 -11.46
C GLY A 233 -4.71 -12.38 -11.21
N LEU A 234 -5.22 -12.80 -10.06
CA LEU A 234 -6.60 -12.50 -9.65
C LEU A 234 -6.61 -11.34 -8.66
N GLU A 235 -7.34 -10.29 -8.98
CA GLU A 235 -7.51 -9.09 -8.16
C GLU A 235 -8.87 -9.16 -7.44
N PHE A 236 -8.83 -9.36 -6.12
CA PHE A 236 -10.00 -9.34 -5.24
C PHE A 236 -10.19 -7.91 -4.74
N ILE A 237 -11.17 -7.21 -5.32
CA ILE A 237 -11.43 -5.81 -5.02
C ILE A 237 -12.21 -5.70 -3.71
N ILE A 238 -11.62 -5.05 -2.70
CA ILE A 238 -12.35 -4.67 -1.51
C ILE A 238 -13.20 -3.46 -1.90
N GLY A 239 -12.58 -2.30 -2.12
CA GLY A 239 -13.30 -1.08 -2.44
C GLY A 239 -12.40 -0.03 -3.05
N GLY A 240 -12.99 1.13 -3.33
CA GLY A 240 -12.31 2.23 -4.00
C GLY A 240 -13.16 2.89 -5.06
N VAL A 241 -12.59 3.92 -5.65
CA VAL A 241 -13.09 4.62 -6.84
C VAL A 241 -12.10 4.40 -7.98
N THR A 242 -12.47 4.73 -9.23
CA THR A 242 -11.58 4.58 -10.39
C THR A 242 -10.18 5.11 -10.07
N ASP A 243 -9.17 4.27 -10.37
CA ASP A 243 -7.74 4.47 -10.08
C ASP A 243 -7.33 4.47 -8.60
N ASN A 244 -8.28 4.52 -7.65
CA ASN A 244 -8.04 4.55 -6.20
C ASN A 244 -8.68 3.33 -5.52
N THR A 245 -8.04 2.18 -5.69
CA THR A 245 -8.55 0.87 -5.27
C THR A 245 -7.69 0.27 -4.16
N VAL A 246 -8.33 -0.47 -3.24
CA VAL A 246 -7.68 -1.37 -2.30
C VAL A 246 -8.23 -2.78 -2.49
N GLY A 247 -7.34 -3.76 -2.43
CA GLY A 247 -7.71 -5.14 -2.63
C GLY A 247 -6.58 -6.11 -2.33
N LEU A 248 -6.82 -7.37 -2.67
CA LEU A 248 -5.85 -8.44 -2.58
C LEU A 248 -5.53 -8.96 -3.98
N LEU A 249 -4.25 -9.18 -4.27
CA LEU A 249 -3.79 -9.83 -5.49
C LEU A 249 -3.38 -11.26 -5.15
N TYR A 250 -3.91 -12.22 -5.89
CA TYR A 250 -3.34 -13.57 -5.97
C TYR A 250 -2.53 -13.71 -7.24
N GLN A 251 -1.20 -13.80 -7.09
CA GLN A 251 -0.23 -14.01 -8.16
C GLN A 251 0.87 -14.96 -7.64
N PRO A 252 0.79 -16.27 -7.92
CA PRO A 252 1.75 -17.25 -7.40
C PRO A 252 3.17 -17.04 -7.95
N ASN A 253 3.32 -16.44 -9.13
CA ASN A 253 4.63 -16.10 -9.68
C ASN A 253 5.06 -14.68 -9.27
N ALA A 254 5.95 -14.58 -8.29
CA ALA A 254 6.45 -13.29 -7.79
C ALA A 254 7.06 -12.40 -8.90
N ALA A 255 7.61 -12.96 -9.98
CA ALA A 255 8.16 -12.20 -11.09
C ALA A 255 7.09 -11.49 -11.95
N LEU A 256 5.83 -11.92 -11.84
CA LEU A 256 4.67 -11.31 -12.52
C LEU A 256 3.93 -10.31 -11.63
N VAL A 257 4.39 -10.09 -10.40
CA VAL A 257 3.78 -9.10 -9.51
C VAL A 257 4.09 -7.70 -10.03
N PRO A 258 3.07 -6.84 -10.22
CA PRO A 258 3.27 -5.48 -10.68
C PRO A 258 4.23 -4.71 -9.75
N PRO A 259 5.19 -3.96 -10.31
CA PRO A 259 6.10 -3.16 -9.50
C PRO A 259 5.34 -1.99 -8.86
N MET A 260 5.73 -1.63 -7.63
CA MET A 260 5.22 -0.43 -6.98
C MET A 260 5.68 0.83 -7.72
N ARG A 261 4.74 1.73 -7.99
CA ARG A 261 4.95 3.04 -8.63
C ARG A 261 3.99 4.06 -8.02
N PRO A 262 4.46 5.26 -7.65
CA PRO A 262 3.62 6.24 -6.96
C PRO A 262 2.42 6.71 -7.80
N GLU A 263 2.41 6.52 -9.12
CA GLU A 263 1.33 6.94 -10.02
C GLU A 263 0.35 5.80 -10.38
N ARG A 264 0.52 4.60 -9.80
CA ARG A 264 -0.36 3.46 -10.10
C ARG A 264 -0.50 2.48 -8.94
N VAL A 265 0.57 1.82 -8.52
CA VAL A 265 0.55 0.81 -7.45
C VAL A 265 1.34 1.38 -6.28
N ILE A 266 0.66 2.06 -5.37
CA ILE A 266 1.30 2.77 -4.25
C ILE A 266 1.79 1.81 -3.16
N VAL A 267 1.18 0.63 -3.07
CA VAL A 267 1.67 -0.45 -2.19
C VAL A 267 1.39 -1.80 -2.81
N MET A 268 2.33 -2.72 -2.61
CA MET A 268 2.22 -4.15 -2.89
C MET A 268 2.94 -4.91 -1.76
N ARG A 269 2.21 -5.27 -0.71
CA ARG A 269 2.77 -5.96 0.47
C ARG A 269 2.55 -7.47 0.33
N PRO A 270 3.59 -8.31 0.40
CA PRO A 270 3.42 -9.76 0.40
C PRO A 270 2.71 -10.24 1.67
N LEU A 271 1.72 -11.11 1.51
CA LEU A 271 1.01 -11.79 2.60
C LEU A 271 1.38 -13.28 2.69
N GLY A 272 2.20 -13.77 1.75
CA GLY A 272 2.66 -15.14 1.65
C GLY A 272 1.83 -15.99 0.67
N HIS A 273 2.42 -17.09 0.18
CA HIS A 273 1.77 -18.05 -0.72
C HIS A 273 1.13 -17.43 -1.97
N GLY A 274 1.78 -16.43 -2.57
CA GLY A 274 1.29 -15.74 -3.77
C GLY A 274 0.21 -14.68 -3.50
N TRP A 275 -0.12 -14.38 -2.25
CA TRP A 275 -1.05 -13.30 -1.91
C TRP A 275 -0.32 -12.01 -1.59
N TYR A 276 -0.91 -10.90 -2.02
CA TYR A 276 -0.41 -9.56 -1.78
C TYR A 276 -1.57 -8.62 -1.43
N LEU A 277 -1.36 -7.72 -0.48
CA LEU A 277 -2.19 -6.53 -0.31
C LEU A 277 -1.72 -5.48 -1.30
N TYR A 278 -2.65 -4.85 -2.02
CA TYR A 278 -2.32 -3.72 -2.88
C TYR A 278 -3.25 -2.53 -2.67
N LYS A 279 -2.72 -1.34 -2.97
CA LYS A 279 -3.50 -0.11 -3.13
C LYS A 279 -3.02 0.65 -4.36
N THR A 280 -3.93 1.36 -5.01
CA THR A 280 -3.66 2.18 -6.20
C THR A 280 -4.04 3.65 -5.95
N THR A 281 -3.57 4.54 -6.82
CA THR A 281 -3.96 5.96 -6.85
C THR A 281 -4.20 6.45 -8.27
#